data_AF-A0A223KSB4-F1
#
_entry.id   AF-A0A223KSB4-F1
#
_cell.length_a   1.000
_cell.length_b   1.000
_cell.length_c   1.000
_cell.angle_alpha   90.00
_cell.angle_beta   90.00
_cell.angle_gamma   90.00
#
_symmetry.space_group_name_H-M   'P 1'
#
loop_
_entity.id
_entity.type
_entity.pdbx_description
1 polymer ?
#
loop_
_entity_poly.entity_id
_entity_poly.type
_entity_poly.pdbx_seq_one_letter_code
_entity_poly.pdbx_strand_id
1 'polypeptide(L)'
;MYPQIITYLLTFINYQEHIIRTLLTLLIGKSMFDKPKEAPVNQPYRKLQIDDLPIIEKLERLDYQLLLAEHLQSKGKPLKPVQRRANSTPVPSTLCCPKCGAPSAYLYANNGGKGQYQCKVCACVFNKKSRYQKEAILKCPHCLKTLEKIKERKDFHVFKCKNDRCSYYQKNLNAMTKKEKKQFKEDPQSLKVRYIYRKFHIDYQPLSKQSPKQPKVDLSRLYVSPHTLGLILTYHVNYGLSARKTAAIMKDIHGVSVSHQSILNYENSVALWLKPYIDYFPYELSDQFCGDETYIRVNGRWHYLFFFFDAVKKVILSYPVSPNRDTATAIRAIDEVLVKLKEIPENLQFVVDGNPIYLLAQHFFAENHISFDVKQVIGLTNEDDVSREYRPLKQIIERLNRTFKGNYRSTHGFGSEQGSVSFVTLFVAYFNFLRPHSSLEGKVPVTLPELEKLPTMPARWTALIGLAQDWIQQQSA
;
A
#
# COMPACT_ATOMS: atom_id res chain seq x y z
N MET A 1 8.62 -16.71 -71.01
CA MET A 1 7.68 -17.00 -69.90
C MET A 1 8.04 -16.25 -68.61
N TYR A 2 9.30 -16.26 -68.15
CA TYR A 2 9.74 -15.52 -66.94
C TYR A 2 9.49 -13.99 -66.94
N PRO A 3 9.67 -13.23 -68.05
CA PRO A 3 9.47 -11.78 -68.03
C PRO A 3 8.02 -11.38 -67.76
N GLN A 4 7.05 -12.15 -68.29
CA GLN A 4 5.62 -11.89 -68.13
C GLN A 4 5.15 -12.12 -66.69
N ILE A 5 5.73 -13.11 -66.00
CA ILE A 5 5.43 -13.39 -64.59
C ILE A 5 5.97 -12.27 -63.70
N ILE A 6 7.19 -11.78 -63.96
CA ILE A 6 7.77 -10.67 -63.20
C ILE A 6 6.94 -9.39 -63.40
N THR A 7 6.53 -9.07 -64.62
CA THR A 7 5.67 -7.93 -64.90
C THR A 7 4.31 -8.06 -64.21
N TYR A 8 3.72 -9.26 -64.19
CA TYR A 8 2.45 -9.53 -63.50
C TYR A 8 2.57 -9.38 -61.98
N LEU A 9 3.67 -9.85 -61.38
CA LEU A 9 3.91 -9.69 -59.94
C LEU A 9 4.13 -8.21 -59.58
N LEU A 10 4.84 -7.45 -60.42
CA LEU A 10 5.03 -6.01 -60.24
C LEU A 10 3.71 -5.23 -60.33
N THR A 11 2.85 -5.54 -61.29
CA THR A 11 1.52 -4.90 -61.37
C THR A 11 0.64 -5.27 -60.18
N PHE A 12 0.72 -6.50 -59.69
CA PHE A 12 -0.01 -6.95 -58.50
C PHE A 12 0.48 -6.27 -57.22
N ILE A 13 1.80 -6.12 -57.04
CA ILE A 13 2.40 -5.39 -55.90
C ILE A 13 1.96 -3.92 -55.92
N ASN A 14 2.01 -3.25 -57.08
CA ASN A 14 1.56 -1.87 -57.21
C ASN A 14 0.06 -1.71 -56.89
N TYR A 15 -0.76 -2.69 -57.29
CA TYR A 15 -2.18 -2.72 -56.97
C TYR A 15 -2.42 -2.88 -55.45
N GLN A 16 -1.68 -3.79 -54.80
CA GLN A 16 -1.73 -3.98 -53.36
C GLN A 16 -1.27 -2.74 -52.60
N GLU A 17 -0.21 -2.07 -53.06
CA GLU A 17 0.25 -0.81 -52.47
C GLU A 17 -0.83 0.28 -52.56
N HIS A 18 -1.54 0.37 -53.69
CA HIS A 18 -2.63 1.33 -53.86
C HIS A 18 -3.80 1.07 -52.90
N ILE A 19 -4.15 -0.21 -52.69
CA ILE A 19 -5.15 -0.62 -51.70
C ILE A 19 -4.68 -0.25 -50.29
N ILE A 20 -3.43 -0.56 -49.91
CA ILE A 20 -2.88 -0.24 -48.59
C ILE A 20 -2.89 1.27 -48.34
N ARG A 21 -2.47 2.08 -49.32
CA ARG A 21 -2.53 3.55 -49.23
C ARG A 21 -3.97 4.05 -49.05
N THR A 22 -4.93 3.45 -49.76
CA THR A 22 -6.36 3.81 -49.63
C THR A 22 -6.93 3.41 -48.27
N LEU A 23 -6.53 2.25 -47.74
CA LEU A 23 -6.93 1.81 -46.40
C LEU A 23 -6.30 2.69 -45.33
N LEU A 24 -5.03 3.07 -45.47
CA LEU A 24 -4.35 4.00 -44.57
C LEU A 24 -5.02 5.38 -44.57
N THR A 25 -5.39 5.92 -45.73
CA THR A 25 -6.11 7.21 -45.80
C THR A 25 -7.51 7.11 -45.19
N LEU A 26 -8.23 5.99 -45.34
CA LEU A 26 -9.51 5.75 -44.66
C LEU A 26 -9.37 5.63 -43.13
N LEU A 27 -8.27 5.03 -42.65
CA LEU A 27 -8.00 4.82 -41.22
C LEU A 27 -7.55 6.12 -40.52
N ILE A 28 -6.74 6.92 -41.21
CA ILE A 28 -6.18 8.19 -40.72
C ILE A 28 -7.19 9.34 -40.90
N GLY A 29 -7.95 9.35 -42.00
CA GLY A 29 -8.85 10.44 -42.37
C GLY A 29 -10.05 10.63 -41.45
N LYS A 30 -10.49 9.61 -40.71
CA LYS A 30 -11.53 9.75 -39.67
C LYS A 30 -10.97 10.10 -38.29
N SER A 31 -9.76 9.66 -37.96
CA SER A 31 -9.19 9.78 -36.61
C SER A 31 -8.44 11.09 -36.37
N MET A 32 -7.92 11.77 -37.41
CA MET A 32 -7.18 13.04 -37.26
C MET A 32 -8.05 14.30 -37.13
N PHE A 33 -9.31 14.27 -37.60
CA PHE A 33 -10.20 15.45 -37.56
C PHE A 33 -11.23 15.40 -36.43
N ASP A 34 -11.32 14.28 -35.71
CA ASP A 34 -11.96 14.28 -34.41
C ASP A 34 -11.06 15.07 -33.46
N LYS A 35 -11.54 16.24 -33.03
CA LYS A 35 -10.95 16.92 -31.86
C LYS A 35 -10.81 15.87 -30.75
N PRO A 36 -9.67 15.79 -30.03
CA PRO A 36 -9.62 15.00 -28.82
C PRO A 36 -10.75 15.51 -27.92
N LYS A 37 -11.81 14.72 -27.80
CA LYS A 37 -12.79 14.90 -26.73
C LYS A 37 -12.07 14.40 -25.50
N GLU A 38 -11.24 15.25 -24.90
CA GLU A 38 -11.12 15.28 -23.45
C GLU A 38 -12.48 15.74 -22.87
N ALA A 39 -13.54 15.00 -23.20
CA ALA A 39 -14.69 14.97 -22.33
C ALA A 39 -14.14 14.35 -21.04
N PRO A 40 -14.27 15.02 -19.89
CA PRO A 40 -13.88 14.42 -18.62
C PRO A 40 -14.57 13.06 -18.57
N VAL A 41 -13.77 11.99 -18.41
CA VAL A 41 -14.30 10.64 -18.26
C VAL A 41 -15.38 10.74 -17.19
N ASN A 42 -16.64 10.54 -17.58
CA ASN A 42 -17.76 10.59 -16.66
C ASN A 42 -17.71 9.31 -15.83
N GLN A 43 -16.71 9.23 -14.96
CA GLN A 43 -16.64 8.18 -13.96
C GLN A 43 -17.80 8.45 -13.02
N PRO A 44 -18.79 7.54 -12.88
CA PRO A 44 -19.88 7.71 -11.95
C PRO A 44 -19.28 8.06 -10.59
N TYR A 45 -19.65 9.22 -10.03
CA TYR A 45 -19.04 9.80 -8.84
C TYR A 45 -18.80 8.73 -7.77
N ARG A 46 -17.54 8.33 -7.60
CA ARG A 46 -17.15 7.31 -6.62
C ARG A 46 -17.25 7.93 -5.23
N LYS A 47 -17.85 7.22 -4.27
CA LYS A 47 -17.96 7.67 -2.86
C LYS A 47 -16.59 7.99 -2.23
N LEU A 48 -15.52 7.34 -2.72
CA LEU A 48 -14.15 7.58 -2.30
C LEU A 48 -13.28 7.94 -3.51
N GLN A 49 -12.71 9.14 -3.52
CA GLN A 49 -11.70 9.59 -4.47
C GLN A 49 -10.59 10.29 -3.67
N ILE A 50 -9.34 10.02 -4.05
CA ILE A 50 -8.14 10.65 -3.49
C ILE A 50 -8.07 12.07 -4.06
N ASP A 51 -7.97 13.07 -3.17
CA ASP A 51 -7.73 14.46 -3.57
C ASP A 51 -6.25 14.80 -3.40
N ASP A 52 -5.81 15.87 -4.06
CA ASP A 52 -4.49 16.44 -3.87
C ASP A 52 -4.23 16.77 -2.38
N LEU A 53 -2.97 16.71 -1.97
CA LEU A 53 -2.57 17.02 -0.60
C LEU A 53 -2.94 18.47 -0.22
N PRO A 54 -3.35 18.69 1.05
CA PRO A 54 -3.68 20.02 1.51
C PRO A 54 -2.43 20.87 1.65
N ILE A 55 -2.61 22.18 1.61
CA ILE A 55 -1.52 23.10 1.95
C ILE A 55 -1.37 23.06 3.46
N ILE A 56 -0.25 22.51 3.91
CA ILE A 56 0.11 22.40 5.33
C ILE A 56 0.79 23.71 5.72
N GLU A 57 0.05 24.61 6.34
CA GLU A 57 0.62 25.82 6.94
C GLU A 57 1.19 25.46 8.30
N LYS A 58 2.52 25.32 8.34
CA LYS A 58 3.26 25.20 9.60
C LYS A 58 3.24 26.55 10.27
N LEU A 59 2.67 26.60 11.46
CA LEU A 59 2.73 27.78 12.30
C LEU A 59 4.18 27.98 12.75
N GLU A 60 4.82 29.04 12.26
CA GLU A 60 6.19 29.40 12.65
C GLU A 60 6.26 29.63 14.17
N ARG A 61 7.11 28.83 14.83
CA ARG A 61 7.56 29.13 16.18
C ARG A 61 8.72 30.08 16.10
N LEU A 62 8.52 31.27 16.67
CA LEU A 62 9.59 32.24 16.86
C LEU A 62 10.30 31.93 18.19
N ASP A 63 11.52 32.43 18.37
CA ASP A 63 12.18 32.43 19.67
C ASP A 63 12.14 33.84 20.26
N TYR A 64 11.56 34.00 21.44
CA TYR A 64 11.49 35.30 22.10
C TYR A 64 12.87 35.87 22.39
N GLN A 65 13.91 35.05 22.64
CA GLN A 65 15.26 35.54 22.90
C GLN A 65 15.85 36.20 21.66
N LEU A 66 15.68 35.57 20.49
CA LEU A 66 16.10 36.14 19.21
C LEU A 66 15.33 37.43 18.89
N LEU A 67 14.01 37.44 19.10
CA LEU A 67 13.20 38.64 18.89
C LEU A 67 13.58 39.80 19.82
N LEU A 68 14.01 39.51 21.06
CA LEU A 68 14.51 40.52 21.98
C LEU A 68 15.87 41.08 21.51
N ALA A 69 16.75 40.21 21.00
CA ALA A 69 18.05 40.62 20.44
C ALA A 69 17.89 41.49 19.18
N GLU A 70 17.02 41.08 18.25
CA GLU A 70 16.67 41.87 17.05
C GLU A 70 16.07 43.23 17.42
N HIS A 71 15.21 43.27 18.44
CA HIS A 71 14.64 44.53 18.93
C HIS A 71 15.72 45.46 19.51
N LEU A 72 16.67 44.91 20.27
CA LEU A 72 17.78 45.66 20.83
C LEU A 72 18.69 46.21 19.73
N GLN A 73 18.99 45.41 18.71
CA GLN A 73 19.84 45.80 17.58
C GLN A 73 19.17 46.89 16.71
N SER A 74 17.87 46.77 16.45
CA SER A 74 17.13 47.72 15.60
C SER A 74 16.77 49.03 16.29
N LYS A 75 16.46 49.01 17.60
CA LYS A 75 15.99 50.20 18.34
C LYS A 75 16.97 50.74 19.38
N GLY A 76 18.12 50.08 19.58
CA GLY A 76 19.16 50.47 20.54
C GLY A 76 18.72 50.41 22.01
N LYS A 77 17.53 49.86 22.33
CA LYS A 77 16.97 49.78 23.68
C LYS A 77 16.36 48.40 23.94
N PRO A 78 16.55 47.81 25.12
CA PRO A 78 15.99 46.50 25.44
C PRO A 78 14.48 46.59 25.67
N LEU A 79 13.73 45.64 25.10
CA LEU A 79 12.29 45.55 25.33
C LEU A 79 12.03 45.08 26.77
N LYS A 80 11.55 45.99 27.62
CA LYS A 80 11.25 45.67 29.03
C LYS A 80 10.01 44.79 29.18
N PRO A 81 9.91 43.99 30.27
CA PRO A 81 8.68 43.31 30.66
C PRO A 81 7.47 44.25 30.80
N VAL A 82 6.27 43.67 30.86
CA VAL A 82 5.03 44.42 31.07
C VAL A 82 4.98 44.95 32.51
N GLN A 83 4.88 46.27 32.66
CA GLN A 83 4.59 46.88 33.95
C GLN A 83 3.07 46.81 34.22
N ARG A 84 2.69 46.07 35.25
CA ARG A 84 1.29 45.86 35.63
C ARG A 84 0.86 46.91 36.66
N ARG A 85 -0.33 47.49 36.47
CA ARG A 85 -0.95 48.39 37.45
C ARG A 85 -1.61 47.57 38.56
N ALA A 86 -1.75 48.13 39.77
CA ALA A 86 -2.34 47.43 40.91
C ALA A 86 -3.74 46.84 40.63
N ASN A 87 -4.57 47.54 39.84
CA ASN A 87 -5.94 47.11 39.50
C ASN A 87 -6.02 46.27 38.20
N SER A 88 -4.89 45.80 37.66
CA SER A 88 -4.88 45.04 36.41
C SER A 88 -5.15 43.55 36.63
N THR A 89 -5.81 42.91 35.67
CA THR A 89 -6.07 41.48 35.70
C THR A 89 -4.74 40.69 35.74
N PRO A 90 -4.55 39.77 36.69
CA PRO A 90 -3.32 38.98 36.78
C PRO A 90 -3.22 37.98 35.62
N VAL A 91 -2.03 37.87 35.04
CA VAL A 91 -1.69 36.80 34.10
C VAL A 91 -1.04 35.65 34.89
N PRO A 92 -1.48 34.40 34.70
CA PRO A 92 -0.88 33.25 35.40
C PRO A 92 0.62 33.16 35.15
N SER A 93 1.41 32.90 36.21
CA SER A 93 2.87 32.82 36.15
C SER A 93 3.37 31.71 35.21
N THR A 94 2.63 30.61 35.13
CA THR A 94 2.91 29.43 34.28
C THR A 94 2.57 29.63 32.80
N LEU A 95 1.99 30.77 32.42
CA LEU A 95 1.56 31.03 31.04
C LEU A 95 2.72 31.57 30.19
N CYS A 96 2.99 30.91 29.07
CA CYS A 96 3.94 31.38 28.06
C CYS A 96 3.22 31.69 26.74
N CYS A 97 3.82 32.56 25.93
CA CYS A 97 3.32 32.85 24.58
C CYS A 97 3.39 31.59 23.70
N PRO A 98 2.29 31.15 23.07
CA PRO A 98 2.28 29.96 22.23
C PRO A 98 3.11 30.10 20.94
N LYS A 99 3.26 31.33 20.41
CA LYS A 99 4.00 31.62 19.17
C LYS A 99 5.52 31.76 19.37
N CYS A 100 5.97 32.50 20.39
CA CYS A 100 7.40 32.80 20.60
C CYS A 100 8.02 32.22 21.88
N GLY A 101 7.23 31.59 22.75
CA GLY A 101 7.73 31.08 24.05
C GLY A 101 7.95 32.14 25.13
N ALA A 102 7.69 33.42 24.88
CA ALA A 102 7.90 34.48 25.86
C ALA A 102 7.16 34.21 27.20
N PRO A 103 7.81 34.38 28.36
CA PRO A 103 7.23 34.08 29.66
C PRO A 103 6.12 35.07 30.04
N SER A 104 5.37 34.74 31.09
CA SER A 104 4.22 35.54 31.57
C SER A 104 4.55 37.01 31.81
N ALA A 105 5.80 37.34 32.14
CA ALA A 105 6.30 38.71 32.31
C ALA A 105 6.13 39.60 31.06
N TYR A 106 6.07 39.02 29.86
CA TYR A 106 5.90 39.75 28.59
C TYR A 106 4.46 39.68 28.03
N LEU A 107 3.49 39.24 28.82
CA LEU A 107 2.11 39.07 28.38
C LEU A 107 1.18 40.12 28.99
N TYR A 108 0.31 40.68 28.15
CA TYR A 108 -0.83 41.52 28.52
C TYR A 108 -2.10 40.68 28.67
N ALA A 109 -2.98 41.07 29.58
CA ALA A 109 -4.37 40.61 29.59
C ALA A 109 -5.19 41.55 28.67
N ASN A 110 -5.45 41.12 27.44
CA ASN A 110 -5.97 41.99 26.37
C ASN A 110 -7.43 42.42 26.60
N ASN A 111 -8.26 41.55 27.18
CA ASN A 111 -9.70 41.79 27.39
C ASN A 111 -10.11 41.83 28.88
N GLY A 112 -9.28 42.41 29.75
CA GLY A 112 -9.65 42.76 31.13
C GLY A 112 -10.21 41.62 32.00
N GLY A 113 -9.82 40.36 31.73
CA GLY A 113 -10.30 39.18 32.48
C GLY A 113 -11.03 38.12 31.66
N LYS A 114 -11.49 38.43 30.44
CA LYS A 114 -12.24 37.47 29.58
C LYS A 114 -11.36 36.40 28.90
N GLY A 115 -10.18 36.11 29.46
CA GLY A 115 -9.34 34.97 29.06
C GLY A 115 -8.50 35.14 27.78
N GLN A 116 -8.44 36.33 27.18
CA GLN A 116 -7.56 36.66 26.03
C GLN A 116 -6.29 37.39 26.49
N TYR A 117 -5.14 36.96 25.98
CA TYR A 117 -3.81 37.47 26.27
C TYR A 117 -3.13 37.96 24.99
N GLN A 118 -2.25 38.94 25.10
CA GLN A 118 -1.44 39.43 23.98
C GLN A 118 0.03 39.46 24.37
N CYS A 119 0.90 38.92 23.51
CA CYS A 119 2.34 38.94 23.73
C CYS A 119 2.94 40.28 23.32
N LYS A 120 3.72 40.92 24.21
CA LYS A 120 4.46 42.15 23.93
C LYS A 120 5.59 41.96 22.91
N VAL A 121 6.20 40.76 22.87
CA VAL A 121 7.36 40.46 22.01
C VAL A 121 6.94 40.24 20.56
N CYS A 122 5.93 39.37 20.32
CA CYS A 122 5.53 38.98 18.96
C CYS A 122 4.13 39.47 18.55
N ALA A 123 3.50 40.35 19.36
CA ALA A 123 2.14 40.86 19.18
C ALA A 123 1.02 39.79 19.10
N CYS A 124 1.33 38.51 19.29
CA CYS A 124 0.39 37.40 19.16
C CYS A 124 -0.72 37.47 20.21
N VAL A 125 -1.97 37.38 19.75
CA VAL A 125 -3.17 37.32 20.59
C VAL A 125 -3.63 35.86 20.72
N PHE A 126 -3.86 35.38 21.95
CA PHE A 126 -4.22 33.99 22.24
C PHE A 126 -5.08 33.87 23.50
N ASN A 127 -5.65 32.70 23.77
CA ASN A 127 -6.41 32.39 24.98
C ASN A 127 -5.93 31.06 25.62
N LYS A 128 -6.33 30.74 26.85
CA LYS A 128 -5.89 29.50 27.56
C LYS A 128 -6.25 28.21 26.80
N LYS A 129 -7.35 28.20 26.04
CA LYS A 129 -7.83 27.05 25.25
C LYS A 129 -7.20 27.00 23.86
N SER A 130 -6.77 28.14 23.31
CA SER A 130 -5.96 28.25 22.11
C SER A 130 -4.52 27.93 22.51
N ARG A 131 -4.32 26.69 22.91
CA ARG A 131 -3.04 26.07 22.59
C ARG A 131 -2.89 26.32 21.09
N TYR A 132 -1.79 26.97 20.65
CA TYR A 132 -1.24 26.61 19.34
C TYR A 132 -0.99 25.11 19.50
N GLN A 133 -2.03 24.31 19.25
CA GLN A 133 -1.89 22.89 19.17
C GLN A 133 -0.85 22.71 18.09
N LYS A 134 0.11 21.83 18.35
CA LYS A 134 1.26 21.55 17.48
C LYS A 134 0.85 21.06 16.07
N GLU A 135 -0.44 21.12 15.74
CA GLU A 135 -1.04 20.68 14.52
C GLU A 135 -0.95 21.80 13.49
N ALA A 136 -0.23 21.51 12.41
CA ALA A 136 -0.22 22.37 11.24
C ALA A 136 -1.65 22.63 10.74
N ILE A 137 -1.91 23.87 10.31
CA ILE A 137 -3.23 24.27 9.81
C ILE A 137 -3.36 23.68 8.40
N LEU A 138 -4.36 22.83 8.22
CA LEU A 138 -4.66 22.24 6.92
C LEU A 138 -5.52 23.20 6.12
N LYS A 139 -5.02 23.69 4.99
CA LYS A 139 -5.73 24.58 4.07
C LYS A 139 -6.14 23.83 2.79
N CYS A 140 -7.32 24.17 2.28
CA CYS A 140 -7.81 23.67 1.00
C CYS A 140 -6.92 24.20 -0.13
N PRO A 141 -6.39 23.34 -1.03
CA PRO A 141 -5.52 23.78 -2.13
C PRO A 141 -6.24 24.68 -3.14
N HIS A 142 -7.56 24.56 -3.25
CA HIS A 142 -8.35 25.30 -4.24
C HIS A 142 -8.85 26.68 -3.79
N CYS A 143 -8.98 26.91 -2.47
CA CYS A 143 -9.52 28.17 -1.95
C CYS A 143 -8.76 28.73 -0.74
N LEU A 144 -7.68 28.07 -0.32
CA LEU A 144 -6.79 28.45 0.79
C LEU A 144 -7.47 28.62 2.16
N LYS A 145 -8.74 28.21 2.28
CA LYS A 145 -9.49 28.23 3.55
C LYS A 145 -9.15 27.00 4.37
N THR A 146 -9.14 27.18 5.69
CA THR A 146 -8.89 26.11 6.66
C THR A 146 -9.92 25.00 6.52
N LEU A 147 -9.45 23.76 6.56
CA LEU A 147 -10.29 22.58 6.55
C LEU A 147 -10.82 22.29 7.95
N GLU A 148 -12.08 21.87 8.02
CA GLU A 148 -12.70 21.51 9.29
C GLU A 148 -12.73 19.99 9.48
N LYS A 149 -12.36 19.53 10.67
CA LYS A 149 -12.49 18.12 11.05
C LYS A 149 -13.98 17.78 11.16
N ILE A 150 -14.45 16.82 10.35
CA ILE A 150 -15.87 16.43 10.29
C ILE A 150 -16.15 15.04 10.82
N LYS A 151 -15.17 14.11 10.78
CA LYS A 151 -15.35 12.73 11.23
C LYS A 151 -14.05 12.20 11.83
N GLU A 152 -14.22 11.38 12.87
CA GLU A 152 -13.15 10.60 13.49
C GLU A 152 -13.33 9.14 13.11
N ARG A 153 -12.26 8.51 12.62
CA ARG A 153 -12.21 7.08 12.32
C ARG A 153 -11.03 6.46 13.08
N LYS A 154 -11.03 5.13 13.16
CA LYS A 154 -10.02 4.34 13.86
C LYS A 154 -8.60 4.66 13.40
N ASP A 155 -8.37 4.88 12.10
CA ASP A 155 -7.00 5.03 11.55
C ASP A 155 -6.72 6.44 10.98
N PHE A 156 -7.75 7.28 10.82
CA PHE A 156 -7.60 8.63 10.26
C PHE A 156 -8.70 9.60 10.71
N HIS A 157 -8.41 10.89 10.56
CA HIS A 157 -9.37 11.98 10.72
C HIS A 157 -9.76 12.56 9.35
N VAL A 158 -11.05 12.81 9.15
CA VAL A 158 -11.57 13.37 7.91
C VAL A 158 -11.74 14.88 8.06
N PHE A 159 -11.07 15.62 7.20
CA PHE A 159 -11.13 17.07 7.07
C PHE A 159 -11.87 17.46 5.79
N LYS A 160 -12.69 18.50 5.84
CA LYS A 160 -13.53 18.93 4.72
C LYS A 160 -13.49 20.45 4.54
N CYS A 161 -13.44 20.90 3.29
CA CYS A 161 -13.64 22.30 2.96
C CYS A 161 -15.14 22.66 3.02
N LYS A 162 -15.54 23.51 3.96
CA LYS A 162 -16.92 24.02 4.09
C LYS A 162 -17.19 25.32 3.33
N ASN A 163 -16.20 25.89 2.65
CA ASN A 163 -16.38 27.12 1.88
C ASN A 163 -17.24 26.88 0.63
N ASP A 164 -18.42 27.51 0.57
CA ASP A 164 -19.35 27.42 -0.58
C ASP A 164 -18.85 28.17 -1.82
N ARG A 165 -17.91 29.09 -1.62
CA ARG A 165 -17.24 29.82 -2.71
C ARG A 165 -15.98 29.11 -3.21
N CYS A 166 -15.71 27.88 -2.76
CA CYS A 166 -14.56 27.10 -3.21
C CYS A 166 -14.73 26.73 -4.69
N SER A 167 -13.70 27.02 -5.51
CA SER A 167 -13.69 26.73 -6.95
C SER A 167 -13.93 25.24 -7.25
N TYR A 168 -13.34 24.34 -6.46
CA TYR A 168 -13.57 22.89 -6.56
C TYR A 168 -15.04 22.51 -6.33
N TYR A 169 -15.67 23.09 -5.32
CA TYR A 169 -17.06 22.80 -5.00
C TYR A 169 -18.01 23.32 -6.09
N GLN A 170 -17.80 24.55 -6.55
CA GLN A 170 -18.60 25.15 -7.62
C GLN A 170 -18.47 24.39 -8.94
N LYS A 171 -17.24 23.99 -9.30
CA LYS A 171 -16.97 23.18 -10.50
C LYS A 171 -17.74 21.85 -10.46
N ASN A 172 -17.67 21.12 -9.34
CA ASN A 172 -18.37 19.85 -9.18
C ASN A 172 -19.90 20.01 -9.18
N LEU A 173 -20.44 21.06 -8.55
CA LEU A 173 -21.87 21.37 -8.61
C LEU A 173 -22.36 21.62 -10.04
N ASN A 174 -21.57 22.34 -10.83
CA ASN A 174 -21.91 22.68 -12.21
C ASN A 174 -21.79 21.48 -13.15
N ALA A 175 -20.85 20.57 -12.89
CA ALA A 175 -20.62 19.38 -13.69
C ALA A 175 -21.70 18.28 -13.52
N MET A 176 -22.50 18.33 -12.45
CA MET A 176 -23.53 17.30 -12.20
C MET A 176 -24.66 17.31 -13.23
N THR A 177 -25.06 16.11 -13.66
CA THR A 177 -26.25 15.86 -14.48
C THR A 177 -27.55 16.17 -13.71
N LYS A 178 -28.66 16.31 -14.43
CA LYS A 178 -29.99 16.54 -13.81
C LYS A 178 -30.35 15.43 -12.80
N LYS A 179 -30.01 14.18 -13.11
CA LYS A 179 -30.26 13.01 -12.25
C LYS A 179 -29.43 13.09 -10.97
N GLU A 180 -28.14 13.38 -11.08
CA GLU A 180 -27.23 13.53 -9.94
C GLU A 180 -27.61 14.73 -9.06
N LYS A 181 -28.05 15.85 -9.65
CA LYS A 181 -28.55 16.99 -8.88
C LYS A 181 -29.80 16.64 -8.06
N LYS A 182 -30.68 15.78 -8.58
CA LYS A 182 -31.84 15.28 -7.82
C LYS A 182 -31.38 14.37 -6.69
N GLN A 183 -30.50 13.41 -6.99
CA GLN A 183 -29.93 12.50 -5.98
C GLN A 183 -29.16 13.25 -4.89
N PHE A 184 -28.40 14.29 -5.23
CA PHE A 184 -27.67 15.11 -4.27
C PHE A 184 -28.59 15.89 -3.33
N LYS A 185 -29.77 16.31 -3.80
CA LYS A 185 -30.78 16.98 -2.96
C LYS A 185 -31.42 16.01 -1.97
N GLU A 186 -31.64 14.76 -2.39
CA GLU A 186 -32.24 13.71 -1.56
C GLU A 186 -31.22 13.14 -0.56
N ASP A 187 -30.00 12.84 -1.02
CA ASP A 187 -28.87 12.36 -0.20
C ASP A 187 -27.58 13.12 -0.55
N PRO A 188 -27.27 14.22 0.17
CA PRO A 188 -26.04 14.99 -0.02
C PRO A 188 -24.75 14.21 0.28
N GLN A 189 -24.82 13.04 0.92
CA GLN A 189 -23.65 12.20 1.23
C GLN A 189 -23.36 11.18 0.14
N SER A 190 -24.30 10.95 -0.77
CA SER A 190 -24.15 10.00 -1.88
C SER A 190 -23.02 10.38 -2.83
N LEU A 191 -22.77 11.69 -3.02
CA LEU A 191 -21.84 12.24 -4.00
C LEU A 191 -20.77 13.10 -3.32
N LYS A 192 -19.50 12.85 -3.67
CA LYS A 192 -18.38 13.66 -3.20
C LYS A 192 -18.27 14.93 -4.05
N VAL A 193 -18.78 16.04 -3.52
CA VAL A 193 -18.76 17.34 -4.21
C VAL A 193 -17.73 18.33 -3.65
N ARG A 194 -17.26 18.12 -2.42
CA ARG A 194 -16.32 19.01 -1.73
C ARG A 194 -14.98 18.32 -1.55
N TYR A 195 -13.93 19.13 -1.50
CA TYR A 195 -12.59 18.70 -1.16
C TYR A 195 -12.56 18.05 0.23
N ILE A 196 -12.02 16.84 0.30
CA ILE A 196 -11.91 16.05 1.52
C ILE A 196 -10.50 15.51 1.65
N TYR A 197 -9.86 15.84 2.77
CA TYR A 197 -8.54 15.34 3.12
C TYR A 197 -8.64 14.36 4.30
N ARG A 198 -7.79 13.33 4.32
CA ARG A 198 -7.79 12.28 5.35
C ARG A 198 -6.43 12.23 6.03
N LYS A 199 -6.32 12.85 7.20
CA LYS A 199 -5.07 12.83 7.98
C LYS A 199 -4.96 11.49 8.69
N PHE A 200 -4.00 10.66 8.29
CA PHE A 200 -3.73 9.39 8.96
C PHE A 200 -3.05 9.59 10.31
N HIS A 201 -3.31 8.69 11.24
CA HIS A 201 -2.64 8.62 12.54
C HIS A 201 -2.10 7.21 12.83
N ILE A 202 -1.77 6.50 11.74
CA ILE A 202 -1.12 5.20 11.75
C ILE A 202 0.37 5.42 12.01
N ASP A 203 0.90 4.80 13.06
CA ASP A 203 2.34 4.77 13.33
C ASP A 203 3.00 3.69 12.46
N TYR A 204 3.33 4.06 11.22
CA TYR A 204 3.97 3.19 10.25
C TYR A 204 4.96 4.01 9.41
N GLN A 205 6.20 3.54 9.29
CA GLN A 205 7.22 4.18 8.45
C GLN A 205 7.37 3.37 7.15
N PRO A 206 6.93 3.91 6.00
CA PRO A 206 7.11 3.27 4.70
C PRO A 206 8.57 3.03 4.38
N LEU A 207 8.85 1.95 3.64
CA LEU A 207 10.18 1.60 3.12
C LEU A 207 11.26 1.50 4.21
N SER A 208 10.85 1.19 5.45
CA SER A 208 11.80 1.04 6.55
C SER A 208 12.71 -0.17 6.29
N LYS A 209 14.02 0.08 6.15
CA LYS A 209 15.02 -0.98 5.99
C LYS A 209 15.30 -1.61 7.35
N GLN A 210 14.47 -2.55 7.75
CA GLN A 210 14.77 -3.38 8.91
C GLN A 210 15.67 -4.52 8.49
N SER A 211 16.75 -4.77 9.22
CA SER A 211 17.57 -5.97 9.00
C SER A 211 16.80 -7.20 9.47
N PRO A 212 16.89 -8.32 8.73
CA PRO A 212 16.26 -9.57 9.14
C PRO A 212 16.84 -10.02 10.50
N LYS A 213 15.96 -10.35 11.45
CA LYS A 213 16.41 -10.91 12.72
C LYS A 213 16.68 -12.40 12.55
N GLN A 214 17.84 -12.86 13.02
CA GLN A 214 18.14 -14.28 13.02
C GLN A 214 17.10 -15.05 13.86
N PRO A 215 16.49 -16.12 13.30
CA PRO A 215 15.60 -16.98 14.06
C PRO A 215 16.31 -17.62 15.25
N LYS A 216 15.61 -17.73 16.39
CA LYS A 216 16.14 -18.43 17.57
C LYS A 216 16.20 -19.96 17.41
N VAL A 217 15.53 -20.49 16.38
CA VAL A 217 15.35 -21.93 16.17
C VAL A 217 16.53 -22.49 15.38
N ASP A 218 17.17 -23.52 15.89
CA ASP A 218 18.29 -24.21 15.23
C ASP A 218 17.79 -25.45 14.47
N LEU A 219 17.85 -25.42 13.13
CA LEU A 219 17.42 -26.53 12.28
C LEU A 219 18.34 -27.75 12.32
N SER A 220 19.59 -27.61 12.79
CA SER A 220 20.51 -28.76 12.91
C SER A 220 20.08 -29.73 14.01
N ARG A 221 19.27 -29.26 14.96
CA ARG A 221 18.77 -30.04 16.11
C ARG A 221 17.46 -30.77 15.85
N LEU A 222 16.98 -30.77 14.61
CA LEU A 222 15.77 -31.52 14.26
C LEU A 222 16.03 -33.03 14.37
N TYR A 223 15.05 -33.77 14.87
CA TYR A 223 15.15 -35.23 15.04
C TYR A 223 15.09 -36.02 13.73
N VAL A 224 15.06 -35.34 12.58
CA VAL A 224 14.93 -35.94 11.26
C VAL A 224 16.08 -35.50 10.36
N SER A 225 16.51 -36.40 9.47
CA SER A 225 17.51 -36.04 8.46
C SER A 225 16.99 -34.94 7.53
N PRO A 226 17.88 -34.14 6.90
CA PRO A 226 17.47 -33.14 5.92
C PRO A 226 16.62 -33.72 4.77
N HIS A 227 16.95 -34.94 4.32
CA HIS A 227 16.15 -35.64 3.30
C HIS A 227 14.73 -35.95 3.79
N THR A 228 14.60 -36.47 5.02
CA THR A 228 13.30 -36.76 5.64
C THR A 228 12.48 -35.48 5.84
N LEU A 229 13.12 -34.38 6.25
CA LEU A 229 12.47 -33.07 6.33
C LEU A 229 11.97 -32.63 4.94
N GLY A 230 12.79 -32.76 3.90
CA GLY A 230 12.41 -32.48 2.52
C GLY A 230 11.21 -33.31 2.02
N LEU A 231 11.14 -34.59 2.40
CA LEU A 231 9.97 -35.44 2.12
C LEU A 231 8.71 -34.92 2.84
N ILE A 232 8.83 -34.62 4.14
CA ILE A 232 7.71 -34.07 4.93
C ILE A 232 7.18 -32.79 4.29
N LEU A 233 8.05 -31.84 3.93
CA LEU A 233 7.67 -30.58 3.30
C LEU A 233 7.06 -30.79 1.91
N THR A 234 7.58 -31.75 1.15
CA THR A 234 7.04 -32.08 -0.18
C THR A 234 5.59 -32.57 -0.07
N TYR A 235 5.29 -33.50 0.84
CA TYR A 235 3.92 -33.99 1.03
C TYR A 235 2.99 -32.93 1.62
N HIS A 236 3.46 -32.24 2.66
CA HIS A 236 2.65 -31.29 3.40
C HIS A 236 2.39 -29.99 2.62
N VAL A 237 3.42 -29.41 2.01
CA VAL A 237 3.34 -28.11 1.33
C VAL A 237 3.03 -28.26 -0.16
N ASN A 238 3.84 -29.01 -0.91
CA ASN A 238 3.71 -29.08 -2.37
C ASN A 238 2.40 -29.75 -2.79
N TYR A 239 2.05 -30.85 -2.11
CA TYR A 239 0.83 -31.62 -2.37
C TYR A 239 -0.33 -31.25 -1.45
N GLY A 240 -0.15 -30.25 -0.57
CA GLY A 240 -1.22 -29.70 0.27
C GLY A 240 -1.87 -30.72 1.20
N LEU A 241 -1.14 -31.75 1.65
CA LEU A 241 -1.68 -32.77 2.56
C LEU A 241 -1.72 -32.25 3.99
N SER A 242 -2.67 -32.74 4.80
CA SER A 242 -2.70 -32.40 6.22
C SER A 242 -1.56 -33.07 6.97
N ALA A 243 -1.09 -32.47 8.07
CA ALA A 243 0.00 -33.03 8.87
C ALA A 243 -0.26 -34.49 9.33
N ARG A 244 -1.52 -34.86 9.56
CA ARG A 244 -1.89 -36.26 9.90
C ARG A 244 -1.75 -37.21 8.71
N LYS A 245 -2.18 -36.79 7.51
CA LYS A 245 -2.00 -37.59 6.29
C LYS A 245 -0.53 -37.71 5.92
N THR A 246 0.23 -36.63 6.07
CA THR A 246 1.68 -36.63 5.88
C THR A 246 2.35 -37.60 6.86
N ALA A 247 2.00 -37.58 8.15
CA ALA A 247 2.50 -38.54 9.13
C ALA A 247 2.19 -40.00 8.74
N ALA A 248 0.97 -40.27 8.29
CA ALA A 248 0.58 -41.60 7.81
C ALA A 248 1.43 -42.03 6.59
N ILE A 249 1.59 -41.17 5.59
CA ILE A 249 2.44 -41.43 4.42
C ILE A 249 3.89 -41.70 4.82
N MET A 250 4.45 -40.89 5.73
CA MET A 250 5.81 -41.09 6.22
C MET A 250 5.97 -42.47 6.89
N LYS A 251 4.93 -42.94 7.59
CA LYS A 251 4.95 -44.26 8.23
C LYS A 251 4.74 -45.39 7.22
N ASP A 252 3.71 -45.31 6.39
CA ASP A 252 3.24 -46.39 5.54
C ASP A 252 4.15 -46.63 4.33
N ILE A 253 4.67 -45.56 3.74
CA ILE A 253 5.50 -45.63 2.53
C ILE A 253 7.00 -45.63 2.89
N HIS A 254 7.41 -44.80 3.84
CA HIS A 254 8.83 -44.59 4.15
C HIS A 254 9.29 -45.29 5.43
N GLY A 255 8.39 -45.93 6.19
CA GLY A 255 8.71 -46.59 7.46
C GLY A 255 9.07 -45.63 8.61
N VAL A 256 9.01 -44.31 8.39
CA VAL A 256 9.45 -43.28 9.35
C VAL A 256 8.28 -42.88 10.24
N SER A 257 8.45 -43.12 11.55
CA SER A 257 7.43 -42.75 12.55
C SER A 257 7.63 -41.29 12.96
N VAL A 258 6.73 -40.41 12.51
CA VAL A 258 6.73 -38.99 12.88
C VAL A 258 5.33 -38.56 13.29
N SER A 259 5.22 -37.79 14.37
CA SER A 259 3.92 -37.28 14.81
C SER A 259 3.46 -36.10 13.94
N HIS A 260 2.15 -35.91 13.81
CA HIS A 260 1.60 -34.73 13.13
C HIS A 260 2.04 -33.41 13.78
N GLN A 261 2.23 -33.39 15.12
CA GLN A 261 2.71 -32.21 15.84
C GLN A 261 4.17 -31.91 15.50
N SER A 262 5.01 -32.94 15.34
CA SER A 262 6.39 -32.78 14.89
C SER A 262 6.44 -32.15 13.50
N ILE A 263 5.56 -32.55 12.58
CA ILE A 263 5.46 -31.97 11.24
C ILE A 263 5.13 -30.47 11.31
N LEU A 264 4.13 -30.08 12.13
CA LEU A 264 3.77 -28.66 12.32
C LEU A 264 4.92 -27.87 12.96
N ASN A 265 5.67 -28.47 13.88
CA ASN A 265 6.84 -27.83 14.48
C ASN A 265 7.97 -27.63 13.46
N TYR A 266 8.19 -28.60 12.57
CA TYR A 266 9.16 -28.50 11.48
C TYR A 266 8.74 -27.42 10.47
N GLU A 267 7.46 -27.38 10.10
CA GLU A 267 6.89 -26.32 9.26
C GLU A 267 7.17 -24.93 9.85
N ASN A 268 6.83 -24.72 11.12
CA ASN A 268 7.07 -23.44 11.79
C ASN A 268 8.56 -23.08 11.82
N SER A 269 9.41 -24.06 12.14
CA SER A 269 10.86 -23.86 12.22
C SER A 269 11.43 -23.43 10.87
N VAL A 270 11.08 -24.15 9.80
CA VAL A 270 11.54 -23.85 8.44
C VAL A 270 11.00 -22.51 7.95
N ALA A 271 9.73 -22.19 8.24
CA ALA A 271 9.13 -20.92 7.84
C ALA A 271 9.85 -19.71 8.46
N LEU A 272 10.33 -19.82 9.71
CA LEU A 272 11.09 -18.75 10.36
C LEU A 272 12.42 -18.44 9.63
N TRP A 273 13.06 -19.46 9.05
CA TRP A 273 14.29 -19.27 8.26
C TRP A 273 14.00 -18.80 6.83
N LEU A 274 12.94 -19.31 6.21
CA LEU A 274 12.59 -18.93 4.84
C LEU A 274 11.96 -17.55 4.74
N LYS A 275 11.19 -17.11 5.74
CA LYS A 275 10.46 -15.84 5.67
C LYS A 275 11.37 -14.64 5.37
N PRO A 276 12.45 -14.39 6.12
CA PRO A 276 13.35 -13.29 5.81
C PRO A 276 14.00 -13.45 4.43
N TYR A 277 14.43 -14.67 4.09
CA TYR A 277 15.03 -14.92 2.79
C TYR A 277 14.09 -14.57 1.63
N ILE A 278 12.81 -14.95 1.71
CA ILE A 278 11.77 -14.62 0.73
C ILE A 278 11.52 -13.11 0.70
N ASP A 279 11.32 -12.50 1.87
CA ASP A 279 10.86 -11.12 1.96
C ASP A 279 11.88 -10.11 1.41
N TYR A 280 13.18 -10.44 1.52
CA TYR A 280 14.31 -9.61 1.08
C TYR A 280 15.03 -10.16 -0.15
N PHE A 281 14.50 -11.20 -0.79
CA PHE A 281 15.09 -11.75 -2.01
C PHE A 281 15.13 -10.68 -3.12
N PRO A 282 16.24 -10.52 -3.86
CA PRO A 282 16.38 -9.51 -4.91
C PRO A 282 15.64 -9.96 -6.19
N TYR A 283 14.31 -9.89 -6.17
CA TYR A 283 13.47 -10.31 -7.29
C TYR A 283 13.67 -9.43 -8.54
N GLU A 284 13.66 -10.07 -9.71
CA GLU A 284 13.53 -9.37 -10.99
C GLU A 284 12.06 -9.17 -11.34
N LEU A 285 11.52 -8.02 -10.94
CA LEU A 285 10.10 -7.71 -11.05
C LEU A 285 9.74 -7.04 -12.39
N SER A 286 8.49 -7.22 -12.81
CA SER A 286 7.85 -6.44 -13.87
C SER A 286 7.23 -5.16 -13.31
N ASP A 287 6.38 -4.51 -14.11
CA ASP A 287 5.59 -3.34 -13.75
C ASP A 287 4.09 -3.66 -13.51
N GLN A 288 3.67 -4.93 -13.65
CA GLN A 288 2.27 -5.33 -13.54
C GLN A 288 1.98 -6.06 -12.22
N PHE A 289 1.70 -5.27 -11.18
CA PHE A 289 1.32 -5.80 -9.89
C PHE A 289 -0.19 -5.86 -9.71
N CYS A 290 -0.70 -7.00 -9.23
CA CYS A 290 -2.08 -7.15 -8.82
C CYS A 290 -2.21 -7.60 -7.37
N GLY A 291 -3.28 -7.16 -6.70
CA GLY A 291 -3.56 -7.45 -5.30
C GLY A 291 -5.00 -7.88 -5.07
N ASP A 292 -5.20 -8.86 -4.19
CA ASP A 292 -6.52 -9.37 -3.82
C ASP A 292 -6.49 -9.91 -2.39
N GLU A 293 -7.63 -9.84 -1.72
CA GLU A 293 -7.79 -10.37 -0.36
C GLU A 293 -8.55 -11.68 -0.38
N THR A 294 -8.01 -12.68 0.30
CA THR A 294 -8.73 -13.92 0.58
C THR A 294 -8.88 -14.13 2.09
N TYR A 295 -9.70 -15.09 2.49
CA TYR A 295 -9.98 -15.36 3.90
C TYR A 295 -9.39 -16.70 4.36
N ILE A 296 -8.92 -16.78 5.59
CA ILE A 296 -8.49 -18.04 6.22
C ILE A 296 -9.08 -18.14 7.62
N ARG A 297 -9.22 -19.35 8.18
CA ARG A 297 -9.65 -19.54 9.56
C ARG A 297 -8.43 -19.65 10.46
N VAL A 298 -8.40 -18.83 11.50
CA VAL A 298 -7.40 -18.87 12.57
C VAL A 298 -8.15 -18.81 13.90
N ASN A 299 -7.89 -19.74 14.80
CA ASN A 299 -8.58 -19.87 16.09
C ASN A 299 -10.11 -19.85 15.98
N GLY A 300 -10.65 -20.54 14.97
CA GLY A 300 -12.08 -20.60 14.70
C GLY A 300 -12.70 -19.31 14.13
N ARG A 301 -11.92 -18.25 13.90
CA ARG A 301 -12.37 -16.96 13.36
C ARG A 301 -11.81 -16.69 11.97
N TRP A 302 -12.57 -15.99 11.14
CA TRP A 302 -12.09 -15.54 9.84
C TRP A 302 -11.03 -14.45 10.00
N HIS A 303 -9.91 -14.63 9.32
CA HIS A 303 -8.85 -13.66 9.11
C HIS A 303 -8.71 -13.42 7.61
N TYR A 304 -8.08 -12.31 7.25
CA TYR A 304 -7.82 -11.89 5.88
C TYR A 304 -6.34 -12.10 5.56
N LEU A 305 -6.09 -12.64 4.37
CA LEU A 305 -4.78 -12.80 3.78
C LEU A 305 -4.75 -11.94 2.51
N PHE A 306 -3.86 -10.96 2.48
CA PHE A 306 -3.68 -10.06 1.36
C PHE A 306 -2.57 -10.59 0.48
N PHE A 307 -2.85 -10.96 -0.75
CA PHE A 307 -1.81 -11.31 -1.71
C PHE A 307 -1.54 -10.13 -2.62
N PHE A 308 -0.26 -9.78 -2.80
CA PHE A 308 0.21 -9.07 -3.98
C PHE A 308 1.10 -9.96 -4.83
N PHE A 309 0.97 -9.79 -6.14
CA PHE A 309 1.49 -10.71 -7.13
C PHE A 309 2.02 -9.96 -8.34
N ASP A 310 3.19 -10.35 -8.82
CA ASP A 310 3.68 -9.98 -10.14
C ASP A 310 2.98 -10.83 -11.20
N ALA A 311 2.11 -10.23 -12.00
CA ALA A 311 1.30 -10.94 -12.96
C ALA A 311 2.11 -11.48 -14.15
N VAL A 312 3.24 -10.88 -14.50
CA VAL A 312 4.09 -11.29 -15.63
C VAL A 312 5.04 -12.40 -15.18
N LYS A 313 5.82 -12.15 -14.13
CA LYS A 313 6.84 -13.06 -13.61
C LYS A 313 6.25 -14.21 -12.78
N LYS A 314 4.97 -14.10 -12.42
CA LYS A 314 4.24 -15.07 -11.57
C LYS A 314 4.86 -15.22 -10.18
N VAL A 315 5.29 -14.13 -9.57
CA VAL A 315 5.93 -14.14 -8.24
C VAL A 315 4.95 -13.58 -7.20
N ILE A 316 4.77 -14.28 -6.08
CA ILE A 316 4.07 -13.74 -4.92
C ILE A 316 5.02 -12.82 -4.16
N LEU A 317 4.62 -11.56 -3.96
CA LEU A 317 5.47 -10.51 -3.42
C LEU A 317 5.14 -10.16 -1.96
N SER A 318 3.87 -10.26 -1.60
CA SER A 318 3.38 -9.89 -0.28
C SER A 318 2.19 -10.78 0.09
N TYR A 319 2.14 -11.15 1.36
CA TYR A 319 1.20 -12.16 1.88
C TYR A 319 0.82 -11.95 3.36
N PRO A 320 0.58 -10.71 3.84
CA PRO A 320 0.26 -10.49 5.25
C PRO A 320 -1.09 -11.07 5.65
N VAL A 321 -1.09 -11.75 6.81
CA VAL A 321 -2.30 -12.22 7.50
C VAL A 321 -2.73 -11.19 8.54
N SER A 322 -4.04 -10.91 8.63
CA SER A 322 -4.61 -9.97 9.60
C SER A 322 -6.02 -10.40 10.04
N PRO A 323 -6.40 -10.19 11.31
CA PRO A 323 -7.78 -10.43 11.76
C PRO A 323 -8.79 -9.48 11.11
N ASN A 324 -8.34 -8.32 10.59
CA ASN A 324 -9.21 -7.28 10.04
C ASN A 324 -8.90 -7.00 8.57
N ARG A 325 -9.93 -6.67 7.79
CA ARG A 325 -9.78 -6.13 6.43
C ARG A 325 -9.66 -4.61 6.52
N ASP A 326 -8.48 -4.12 6.96
CA ASP A 326 -8.25 -2.71 7.27
C ASP A 326 -7.16 -2.04 6.43
N THR A 327 -7.11 -0.70 6.49
CA THR A 327 -6.15 0.11 5.75
C THR A 327 -4.71 -0.11 6.21
N ALA A 328 -4.49 -0.35 7.51
CA ALA A 328 -3.15 -0.64 8.03
C ALA A 328 -2.56 -1.90 7.40
N THR A 329 -3.35 -2.97 7.25
CA THR A 329 -2.89 -4.19 6.59
C THR A 329 -2.63 -3.97 5.10
N ALA A 330 -3.47 -3.18 4.42
CA ALA A 330 -3.25 -2.82 3.02
C ALA A 330 -1.96 -1.99 2.83
N ILE A 331 -1.65 -1.06 3.74
CA ILE A 331 -0.38 -0.31 3.75
C ILE A 331 0.79 -1.27 3.89
N ARG A 332 0.77 -2.17 4.89
CA ARG A 332 1.81 -3.20 5.07
C ARG A 332 1.98 -4.06 3.81
N ALA A 333 0.86 -4.49 3.22
CA ALA A 333 0.89 -5.35 2.05
C ALA A 333 1.56 -4.68 0.84
N ILE A 334 1.24 -3.40 0.58
CA ILE A 334 1.88 -2.61 -0.50
C ILE A 334 3.34 -2.32 -0.17
N ASP A 335 3.65 -1.96 1.08
CA ASP A 335 5.02 -1.67 1.52
C ASP A 335 5.95 -2.88 1.33
N GLU A 336 5.47 -4.09 1.66
CA GLU A 336 6.18 -5.35 1.41
C GLU A 336 6.51 -5.57 -0.08
N VAL A 337 5.74 -5.00 -1.00
CA VAL A 337 6.05 -5.01 -2.45
C VAL A 337 7.08 -3.94 -2.78
N LEU A 338 6.87 -2.71 -2.30
CA LEU A 338 7.73 -1.58 -2.64
C LEU A 338 9.16 -1.77 -2.14
N VAL A 339 9.35 -2.39 -0.97
CA VAL A 339 10.69 -2.70 -0.43
C VAL A 339 11.49 -3.65 -1.34
N LYS A 340 10.82 -4.47 -2.16
CA LYS A 340 11.46 -5.40 -3.11
C LYS A 340 11.88 -4.71 -4.42
N LEU A 341 11.40 -3.50 -4.69
CA LEU A 341 11.80 -2.73 -5.85
C LEU A 341 13.14 -2.03 -5.56
N LYS A 342 14.08 -2.10 -6.51
CA LYS A 342 15.35 -1.37 -6.42
C LYS A 342 15.12 0.14 -6.39
N GLU A 343 14.23 0.59 -7.27
CA GLU A 343 13.76 1.98 -7.39
C GLU A 343 12.26 1.94 -7.68
N ILE A 344 11.51 2.93 -7.20
CA ILE A 344 10.07 3.03 -7.43
C ILE A 344 9.85 3.69 -8.79
N PRO A 345 9.27 2.99 -9.78
CA PRO A 345 9.00 3.57 -11.10
C PRO A 345 7.98 4.72 -11.01
N GLU A 346 8.14 5.76 -11.83
CA GLU A 346 7.21 6.90 -11.86
C GLU A 346 5.77 6.50 -12.22
N ASN A 347 5.62 5.51 -13.12
CA ASN A 347 4.33 5.01 -13.58
C ASN A 347 3.92 3.70 -12.87
N LEU A 348 4.41 3.46 -11.66
CA LEU A 348 4.07 2.27 -10.90
C LEU A 348 2.55 2.16 -10.68
N GLN A 349 1.99 0.99 -10.98
CA GLN A 349 0.56 0.73 -10.87
C GLN A 349 0.27 -0.56 -10.11
N PHE A 350 -0.75 -0.51 -9.24
CA PHE A 350 -1.35 -1.68 -8.60
C PHE A 350 -2.78 -1.89 -9.08
N VAL A 351 -3.10 -3.10 -9.52
CA VAL A 351 -4.44 -3.51 -9.91
C VAL A 351 -5.09 -4.31 -8.79
N VAL A 352 -6.17 -3.77 -8.21
CA VAL A 352 -6.80 -4.34 -7.01
C VAL A 352 -8.32 -4.41 -7.14
N ASP A 353 -8.97 -5.10 -6.20
CA ASP A 353 -10.43 -5.10 -6.10
C ASP A 353 -10.98 -3.71 -5.72
N GLY A 354 -12.30 -3.52 -5.89
CA GLY A 354 -13.01 -2.27 -5.62
C GLY A 354 -13.04 -1.81 -4.15
N ASN A 355 -12.23 -2.40 -3.27
CA ASN A 355 -12.22 -2.08 -1.85
C ASN A 355 -11.57 -0.70 -1.59
N PRO A 356 -12.27 0.23 -0.90
CA PRO A 356 -11.74 1.56 -0.58
C PRO A 356 -10.42 1.58 0.21
N ILE A 357 -10.04 0.50 0.91
CA ILE A 357 -8.81 0.47 1.71
C ILE A 357 -7.54 0.69 0.89
N TYR A 358 -7.51 0.27 -0.38
CA TYR A 358 -6.33 0.44 -1.24
C TYR A 358 -6.14 1.89 -1.68
N LEU A 359 -7.23 2.61 -1.95
CA LEU A 359 -7.17 4.06 -2.20
C LEU A 359 -6.74 4.83 -0.94
N LEU A 360 -7.15 4.36 0.25
CA LEU A 360 -6.67 4.94 1.50
C LEU A 360 -5.18 4.67 1.70
N ALA A 361 -4.69 3.47 1.39
CA ALA A 361 -3.27 3.17 1.41
C ALA A 361 -2.48 4.05 0.43
N GLN A 362 -2.95 4.21 -0.82
CA GLN A 362 -2.34 5.13 -1.79
C GLN A 362 -2.24 6.56 -1.24
N HIS A 363 -3.30 7.09 -0.61
CA HIS A 363 -3.25 8.41 0.02
C HIS A 363 -2.23 8.47 1.16
N PHE A 364 -2.08 7.41 1.94
CA PHE A 364 -1.06 7.33 2.99
C PHE A 364 0.37 7.38 2.43
N PHE A 365 0.66 6.65 1.35
CA PHE A 365 1.97 6.71 0.70
C PHE A 365 2.23 8.07 0.05
N ALA A 366 1.21 8.70 -0.54
CA ALA A 366 1.32 10.04 -1.10
C ALA A 366 1.69 11.09 -0.02
N GLU A 367 1.13 10.98 1.20
CA GLU A 367 1.54 11.81 2.34
C GLU A 367 3.01 11.63 2.74
N ASN A 368 3.58 10.46 2.46
CA ASN A 368 4.98 10.12 2.72
C ASN A 368 5.87 10.30 1.47
N HIS A 369 5.42 11.07 0.47
CA HIS A 369 6.15 11.36 -0.77
C HIS A 369 6.48 10.13 -1.63
N ILE A 370 5.65 9.08 -1.55
CA ILE A 370 5.75 7.89 -2.39
C ILE A 370 4.53 7.86 -3.31
N SER A 371 4.77 7.97 -4.62
CA SER A 371 3.71 8.02 -5.63
C SER A 371 3.60 6.71 -6.41
N PHE A 372 2.37 6.22 -6.54
CA PHE A 372 1.97 5.15 -7.44
C PHE A 372 0.46 5.26 -7.69
N ASP A 373 -0.03 4.56 -8.71
CA ASP A 373 -1.45 4.52 -9.02
C ASP A 373 -2.13 3.22 -8.60
N VAL A 374 -3.41 3.32 -8.24
CA VAL A 374 -4.25 2.17 -7.88
C VAL A 374 -5.44 2.10 -8.83
N LYS A 375 -5.44 1.10 -9.71
CA LYS A 375 -6.59 0.80 -10.56
C LYS A 375 -7.48 -0.23 -9.87
N GLN A 376 -8.71 0.17 -9.58
CA GLN A 376 -9.73 -0.70 -9.01
C GLN A 376 -10.55 -1.35 -10.13
N VAL A 377 -10.59 -2.68 -10.15
CA VAL A 377 -11.42 -3.46 -11.07
C VAL A 377 -12.71 -3.88 -10.36
N ILE A 378 -13.81 -3.22 -10.72
CA ILE A 378 -15.10 -3.33 -10.01
C ILE A 378 -16.00 -4.36 -10.70
N GLY A 379 -16.64 -5.19 -9.89
CA GLY A 379 -17.71 -6.09 -10.34
C GLY A 379 -17.26 -7.26 -11.22
N LEU A 380 -18.25 -8.03 -11.66
CA LEU A 380 -18.09 -9.19 -12.56
C LEU A 380 -18.21 -8.79 -14.04
N THR A 381 -18.86 -7.66 -14.33
CA THR A 381 -19.18 -7.14 -15.67
C THR A 381 -18.17 -6.07 -16.10
N ASN A 382 -17.88 -6.01 -17.41
CA ASN A 382 -17.07 -4.96 -18.03
C ASN A 382 -17.90 -3.67 -18.22
N GLU A 383 -18.32 -3.04 -17.12
CA GLU A 383 -19.14 -1.82 -17.19
C GLU A 383 -18.30 -0.56 -17.45
N ASP A 384 -17.00 -0.58 -17.12
CA ASP A 384 -16.07 0.52 -17.34
C ASP A 384 -14.82 0.08 -18.12
N ASP A 385 -14.26 1.01 -18.92
CA ASP A 385 -13.09 0.77 -19.78
C ASP A 385 -11.85 0.33 -19.00
N VAL A 386 -11.64 0.91 -17.80
CA VAL A 386 -10.53 0.55 -16.89
C VAL A 386 -10.67 -0.90 -16.43
N SER A 387 -11.85 -1.31 -15.95
CA SER A 387 -12.07 -2.70 -15.60
C SER A 387 -11.89 -3.63 -16.78
N ARG A 388 -12.30 -3.24 -18.01
CA ARG A 388 -12.11 -4.06 -19.21
C ARG A 388 -10.63 -4.32 -19.52
N GLU A 389 -9.80 -3.28 -19.43
CA GLU A 389 -8.37 -3.37 -19.69
C GLU A 389 -7.63 -4.25 -18.66
N TYR A 390 -7.91 -4.06 -17.37
CA TYR A 390 -7.16 -4.71 -16.29
C TYR A 390 -7.79 -6.02 -15.76
N ARG A 391 -8.94 -6.45 -16.30
CA ARG A 391 -9.60 -7.71 -15.89
C ARG A 391 -8.73 -8.97 -16.06
N PRO A 392 -7.87 -9.12 -17.10
CA PRO A 392 -6.97 -10.27 -17.20
C PRO A 392 -6.06 -10.42 -15.97
N LEU A 393 -5.58 -9.32 -15.38
CA LEU A 393 -4.75 -9.34 -14.18
C LEU A 393 -5.54 -9.82 -12.95
N LYS A 394 -6.81 -9.42 -12.84
CA LYS A 394 -7.72 -9.91 -11.79
C LYS A 394 -7.93 -11.43 -11.91
N GLN A 395 -8.12 -11.95 -13.10
CA GLN A 395 -8.28 -13.40 -13.31
C GLN A 395 -7.03 -14.20 -12.94
N ILE A 396 -5.84 -13.63 -13.13
CA ILE A 396 -4.57 -14.25 -12.73
C ILE A 396 -4.51 -14.39 -11.20
N ILE A 397 -4.82 -13.33 -10.45
CA ILE A 397 -4.78 -13.39 -8.99
C ILE A 397 -5.92 -14.25 -8.40
N GLU A 398 -7.10 -14.29 -9.03
CA GLU A 398 -8.16 -15.22 -8.64
C GLU A 398 -7.72 -16.70 -8.81
N ARG A 399 -6.92 -17.00 -9.84
CA ARG A 399 -6.33 -18.33 -10.04
C ARG A 399 -5.29 -18.66 -8.97
N LEU A 400 -4.46 -17.69 -8.58
CA LEU A 400 -3.55 -17.82 -7.44
C LEU A 400 -4.34 -18.15 -6.17
N ASN A 401 -5.36 -17.37 -5.86
CA ASN A 401 -6.22 -17.57 -4.70
C ASN A 401 -6.88 -18.96 -4.71
N ARG A 402 -7.35 -19.43 -5.86
CA ARG A 402 -7.89 -20.79 -6.00
C ARG A 402 -6.85 -21.87 -5.71
N THR A 403 -5.63 -21.68 -6.20
CA THR A 403 -4.50 -22.60 -5.96
C THR A 403 -4.17 -22.67 -4.48
N PHE A 404 -4.02 -21.52 -3.83
CA PHE A 404 -3.80 -21.42 -2.39
C PHE A 404 -4.94 -22.09 -1.60
N LYS A 405 -6.20 -21.83 -1.97
CA LYS A 405 -7.38 -22.41 -1.31
C LYS A 405 -7.44 -23.93 -1.43
N GLY A 406 -6.98 -24.50 -2.54
CA GLY A 406 -6.83 -25.94 -2.72
C GLY A 406 -5.94 -26.54 -1.63
N ASN A 407 -4.74 -25.98 -1.44
CA ASN A 407 -3.80 -26.41 -0.41
C ASN A 407 -4.29 -26.11 1.01
N TYR A 408 -4.89 -24.94 1.23
CA TYR A 408 -5.42 -24.54 2.52
C TYR A 408 -6.57 -25.44 3.00
N ARG A 409 -7.40 -25.98 2.09
CA ARG A 409 -8.63 -26.73 2.47
C ARG A 409 -8.34 -27.94 3.35
N SER A 410 -7.20 -28.60 3.17
CA SER A 410 -6.80 -29.78 3.95
C SER A 410 -6.42 -29.45 5.41
N THR A 411 -6.08 -28.18 5.69
CA THR A 411 -5.69 -27.73 7.04
C THR A 411 -6.87 -27.67 8.00
N HIS A 412 -8.10 -27.48 7.48
CA HIS A 412 -9.31 -27.19 8.26
C HIS A 412 -9.23 -25.93 9.14
N GLY A 413 -8.27 -25.03 8.84
CA GLY A 413 -7.98 -23.83 9.62
C GLY A 413 -6.82 -24.02 10.60
N PHE A 414 -6.31 -22.90 11.11
CA PHE A 414 -5.14 -22.87 11.98
C PHE A 414 -5.53 -22.67 13.45
N GLY A 415 -4.84 -23.38 14.35
CA GLY A 415 -4.98 -23.21 15.80
C GLY A 415 -4.10 -22.11 16.40
N SER A 416 -3.40 -21.33 15.57
CA SER A 416 -2.64 -20.14 15.99
C SER A 416 -2.37 -19.22 14.80
N GLU A 417 -2.15 -17.93 15.08
CA GLU A 417 -1.75 -16.95 14.07
C GLU A 417 -0.37 -17.30 13.49
N GLN A 418 0.59 -17.68 14.34
CA GLN A 418 1.92 -18.11 13.90
C GLN A 418 1.87 -19.29 12.94
N GLY A 419 1.01 -20.28 13.19
CA GLY A 419 0.83 -21.41 12.28
C GLY A 419 0.29 -20.97 10.92
N SER A 420 -0.63 -20.01 10.89
CA SER A 420 -1.14 -19.46 9.62
C SER A 420 -0.06 -18.72 8.82
N VAL A 421 0.77 -17.92 9.48
CA VAL A 421 1.89 -17.22 8.84
C VAL A 421 2.92 -18.21 8.32
N SER A 422 3.23 -19.25 9.09
CA SER A 422 4.20 -20.27 8.71
C SER A 422 3.75 -21.05 7.48
N PHE A 423 2.49 -21.50 7.46
CA PHE A 423 1.91 -22.17 6.30
C PHE A 423 1.94 -21.31 5.04
N VAL A 424 1.50 -20.05 5.13
CA VAL A 424 1.47 -19.14 3.99
C VAL A 424 2.90 -18.86 3.51
N THR A 425 3.86 -18.69 4.41
CA THR A 425 5.28 -18.51 4.08
C THR A 425 5.81 -19.72 3.28
N LEU A 426 5.57 -20.95 3.75
CA LEU A 426 6.03 -22.14 3.03
C LEU A 426 5.32 -22.33 1.69
N PHE A 427 4.04 -22.00 1.62
CA PHE A 427 3.31 -21.98 0.34
C PHE A 427 3.95 -20.99 -0.63
N VAL A 428 4.32 -19.79 -0.19
CA VAL A 428 5.00 -18.78 -1.01
C VAL A 428 6.39 -19.25 -1.43
N ALA A 429 7.17 -19.86 -0.52
CA ALA A 429 8.47 -20.46 -0.83
C ALA A 429 8.34 -21.51 -1.94
N TYR A 430 7.39 -22.43 -1.77
CA TYR A 430 7.07 -23.45 -2.75
C TYR A 430 6.66 -22.80 -4.08
N PHE A 431 5.74 -21.83 -4.05
CA PHE A 431 5.19 -21.21 -5.25
C PHE A 431 6.25 -20.47 -6.06
N ASN A 432 7.12 -19.69 -5.39
CA ASN A 432 8.09 -18.82 -6.02
C ASN A 432 9.36 -19.55 -6.49
N PHE A 433 9.83 -20.57 -5.74
CA PHE A 433 11.15 -21.17 -6.00
C PHE A 433 11.10 -22.63 -6.46
N LEU A 434 10.00 -23.36 -6.20
CA LEU A 434 9.96 -24.82 -6.39
C LEU A 434 8.86 -25.30 -7.34
N ARG A 435 7.76 -24.54 -7.48
CA ARG A 435 6.59 -24.93 -8.27
C ARG A 435 6.77 -24.54 -9.74
N PRO A 436 6.78 -25.49 -10.68
CA PRO A 436 6.76 -25.16 -12.10
C PRO A 436 5.39 -24.60 -12.52
N HIS A 437 5.39 -23.63 -13.44
CA HIS A 437 4.16 -23.05 -13.98
C HIS A 437 4.09 -23.23 -15.50
N SER A 438 2.94 -23.66 -16.00
CA SER A 438 2.72 -23.83 -17.44
C SER A 438 2.85 -22.51 -18.21
N SER A 439 2.47 -21.38 -17.60
CA SER A 439 2.64 -20.05 -18.19
C SER A 439 4.10 -19.59 -18.29
N LEU A 440 5.02 -20.31 -17.63
CA LEU A 440 6.46 -20.07 -17.68
C LEU A 440 7.18 -21.26 -18.36
N GLU A 441 6.49 -21.96 -19.26
CA GLU A 441 7.06 -23.11 -20.00
C GLU A 441 7.58 -24.22 -19.07
N GLY A 442 6.93 -24.41 -17.92
CA GLY A 442 7.34 -25.40 -16.91
C GLY A 442 8.46 -24.94 -16.00
N LYS A 443 8.93 -23.68 -16.11
CA LYS A 443 9.91 -23.09 -15.18
C LYS A 443 9.23 -22.60 -13.90
N VAL A 444 10.05 -22.42 -12.87
CA VAL A 444 9.67 -21.76 -11.61
C VAL A 444 9.71 -20.24 -11.79
N PRO A 445 8.95 -19.46 -10.98
CA PRO A 445 8.97 -17.99 -11.08
C PRO A 445 10.35 -17.38 -10.80
N VAL A 446 11.08 -17.97 -9.86
CA VAL A 446 12.46 -17.58 -9.53
C VAL A 446 13.38 -18.76 -9.70
N THR A 447 14.23 -18.68 -10.73
CA THR A 447 15.22 -19.70 -11.06
C THR A 447 16.48 -19.52 -10.24
N LEU A 448 16.82 -20.53 -9.44
CA LEU A 448 18.05 -20.61 -8.67
C LEU A 448 18.93 -21.75 -9.23
N PRO A 449 20.15 -21.47 -9.73
CA PRO A 449 21.02 -22.49 -10.32
C PRO A 449 21.31 -23.69 -9.40
N GLU A 450 21.35 -23.46 -8.09
CA GLU A 450 21.58 -24.47 -7.06
C GLU A 450 20.41 -25.45 -6.96
N LEU A 451 19.19 -25.02 -7.29
CA LEU A 451 17.98 -25.85 -7.23
C LEU A 451 17.71 -26.60 -8.54
N GLU A 452 18.05 -26.01 -9.69
CA GLU A 452 17.80 -26.60 -11.01
C GLU A 452 18.54 -27.92 -11.22
N LYS A 453 19.77 -28.01 -10.70
CA LYS A 453 20.62 -29.21 -10.80
C LYS A 453 20.10 -30.39 -9.97
N LEU A 454 19.17 -30.15 -9.05
CA LEU A 454 18.72 -31.16 -8.10
C LEU A 454 17.53 -31.97 -8.65
N PRO A 455 17.61 -33.31 -8.61
CA PRO A 455 16.66 -34.17 -9.30
C PRO A 455 15.32 -34.34 -8.57
N THR A 456 15.28 -34.12 -7.25
CA THR A 456 14.10 -34.43 -6.43
C THR A 456 13.65 -33.24 -5.57
N MET A 457 12.35 -33.17 -5.26
CA MET A 457 11.79 -32.12 -4.40
C MET A 457 12.39 -32.08 -3.00
N PRO A 458 12.65 -33.23 -2.31
CA PRO A 458 13.33 -33.20 -1.01
C PRO A 458 14.73 -32.56 -1.07
N ALA A 459 15.49 -32.83 -2.14
CA ALA A 459 16.80 -32.23 -2.35
C ALA A 459 16.67 -30.70 -2.56
N ARG A 460 15.71 -30.27 -3.40
CA ARG A 460 15.45 -28.84 -3.63
C ARG A 460 15.00 -28.10 -2.37
N TRP A 461 14.15 -28.71 -1.55
CA TRP A 461 13.77 -28.14 -0.26
C TRP A 461 14.97 -27.96 0.65
N THR A 462 15.83 -28.99 0.76
CA THR A 462 17.02 -28.94 1.61
C THR A 462 17.98 -27.84 1.15
N ALA A 463 18.22 -27.73 -0.16
CA ALA A 463 19.08 -26.69 -0.72
C ALA A 463 18.49 -25.29 -0.54
N LEU A 464 17.18 -25.10 -0.72
CA LEU A 464 16.53 -23.80 -0.49
C LEU A 464 16.65 -23.37 0.98
N ILE A 465 16.50 -24.31 1.92
CA ILE A 465 16.70 -24.05 3.35
C ILE A 465 18.15 -23.66 3.62
N GLY A 466 19.12 -24.37 3.05
CA GLY A 466 20.55 -24.05 3.18
C GLY A 466 20.86 -22.64 2.69
N LEU A 467 20.40 -22.27 1.49
CA LEU A 467 20.57 -20.92 0.94
C LEU A 467 20.00 -19.83 1.86
N ALA A 468 18.82 -20.07 2.45
CA ALA A 468 18.22 -19.14 3.38
C ALA A 468 19.02 -19.02 4.70
N GLN A 469 19.56 -20.12 5.21
CA GLN A 469 20.43 -20.10 6.39
C GLN A 469 21.72 -19.32 6.12
N ASP A 470 22.38 -19.59 5.00
CA ASP A 470 23.62 -18.91 4.59
C ASP A 470 23.38 -17.42 4.39
N TRP A 471 22.29 -17.04 3.73
CA TRP A 471 21.92 -15.64 3.52
C TRP A 471 21.67 -14.92 4.85
N ILE A 472 20.92 -15.50 5.79
CA ILE A 472 20.67 -14.89 7.10
C ILE A 472 21.98 -14.71 7.88
N GLN A 473 22.90 -15.69 7.82
CA GLN A 473 24.21 -15.59 8.45
C GLN A 473 25.03 -14.44 7.86
N GLN A 474 25.03 -14.28 6.53
CA GLN A 474 25.71 -13.16 5.85
C GLN A 474 25.13 -11.78 6.21
N GLN A 475 23.84 -11.68 6.51
CA GLN A 475 23.20 -10.42 6.92
C GLN A 475 23.40 -10.10 8.42
N SER A 476 23.77 -11.10 9.22
CA SER A 476 23.97 -10.97 10.68
C SER A 476 25.45 -10.80 11.07
N ALA A 477 26.36 -11.07 10.14
CA ALA A 477 27.79 -10.79 10.24
C ALA A 477 28.08 -9.35 9.82
#